data_AF-A0A952I8Y7-F1
#
_entry.id   AF-A0A952I8Y7-F1
#
_cell.length_a   1.000
_cell.length_b   1.000
_cell.length_c   1.000
_cell.angle_alpha   90.00
_cell.angle_beta   90.00
_cell.angle_gamma   90.00
#
_symmetry.space_group_name_H-M   'P 1'
#
loop_
_entity.id
_entity.type
_entity.pdbx_description
1 polymer ?
#
loop_
_entity_poly.entity_id
_entity_poly.type
_entity_poly.pdbx_seq_one_letter_code
_entity_poly.pdbx_strand_id
1 'polypeptide(L)'
;MVMQLPGLLTALESGYICSWKPKRQGYFYDNPLVFGRNSRQRTQIIQETDLFQRPITNAIEQETILHTPCNGKLLGNIFLEAAKNLFRLGDSSTDKQREFIHQTVLDIQQQRHKLFFDQANLSAERSAQILTQAVRYAAKLHENQNHGPYHSPYNTHIFSVAGIVANQGGSLGTIVAALLHDLVEDTGDLKRLSEITWLFGEDIGRIVSGCSFEYVDPLFRIPRETYWVSKQRLMLRRLAENRDEHILLVKTADLIHNTESTLLSLKLHGQSYYQKFRLGKMGELWKCVSRLDILKEQNIPSDLLRRLERCVETLVKKSNESLKSVRRFDPLIQAKILVSRQTT
;
A
#
# COMPACT_ATOMS: atom_id res chain seq x y z
N MET A 1 -25.35 11.46 20.59
CA MET A 1 -25.61 10.08 21.06
C MET A 1 -24.62 9.17 20.33
N VAL A 2 -23.48 8.88 20.95
CA VAL A 2 -22.38 8.12 20.32
C VAL A 2 -22.73 6.63 20.43
N MET A 3 -23.12 6.01 19.31
CA MET A 3 -23.29 4.56 19.26
C MET A 3 -21.91 3.90 19.23
N GLN A 4 -21.45 3.45 20.39
CA GLN A 4 -20.39 2.44 20.47
C GLN A 4 -20.98 1.10 20.01
N LEU A 5 -20.56 0.61 18.84
CA LEU A 5 -20.93 -0.72 18.34
C LEU A 5 -19.83 -1.73 18.71
N PRO A 6 -20.08 -2.69 19.63
CA PRO A 6 -19.08 -3.65 20.12
C PRO A 6 -18.59 -4.68 19.08
N GLY A 7 -19.06 -4.63 17.84
CA GLY A 7 -18.72 -5.60 16.78
C GLY A 7 -17.53 -5.24 15.88
N LEU A 8 -16.90 -4.08 16.11
CA LEU A 8 -15.86 -3.53 15.23
C LEU A 8 -14.47 -4.14 15.51
N LEU A 9 -14.17 -4.52 16.76
CA LEU A 9 -12.91 -5.19 17.11
C LEU A 9 -12.83 -6.62 16.54
N THR A 10 -13.94 -7.37 16.54
CA THR A 10 -13.95 -8.78 16.11
C THR A 10 -13.66 -8.96 14.61
N ALA A 11 -13.88 -7.92 13.80
CA ALA A 11 -13.59 -7.92 12.37
C ALA A 11 -12.12 -7.61 12.03
N LEU A 12 -11.37 -7.01 12.96
CA LEU A 12 -9.94 -6.70 12.83
C LEU A 12 -9.05 -7.67 13.63
N GLU A 13 -9.57 -8.24 14.72
CA GLU A 13 -8.95 -9.38 15.43
C GLU A 13 -8.83 -10.63 14.55
N SER A 14 -9.59 -10.71 13.46
CA SER A 14 -9.63 -11.91 12.63
C SER A 14 -8.43 -12.09 11.71
N GLY A 15 -7.63 -11.06 11.37
CA GLY A 15 -6.31 -11.13 10.71
C GLY A 15 -6.14 -12.02 9.45
N TYR A 16 -7.20 -12.71 9.01
CA TYR A 16 -7.26 -13.86 8.14
C TYR A 16 -8.75 -14.08 7.81
N ILE A 17 -9.23 -13.57 6.68
CA ILE A 17 -10.42 -14.16 6.04
C ILE A 17 -9.94 -15.48 5.41
N CYS A 18 -9.74 -16.50 6.26
CA CYS A 18 -9.78 -17.94 5.95
C CYS A 18 -9.20 -18.73 7.16
N SER A 19 -10.13 -19.20 8.00
CA SER A 19 -10.04 -20.38 8.89
C SER A 19 -8.69 -20.69 9.56
N TRP A 20 -8.56 -20.35 10.84
CA TRP A 20 -7.66 -21.04 11.77
C TRP A 20 -8.27 -21.06 13.19
N LYS A 21 -8.21 -22.21 13.88
CA LYS A 21 -8.71 -22.39 15.25
C LYS A 21 -7.57 -22.17 16.25
N PRO A 22 -7.76 -21.39 17.34
CA PRO A 22 -6.69 -21.12 18.28
C PRO A 22 -6.48 -22.26 19.29
N LYS A 23 -5.23 -22.67 19.48
CA LYS A 23 -4.77 -23.24 20.76
C LYS A 23 -4.22 -22.10 21.62
N ARG A 24 -4.72 -21.99 22.84
CA ARG A 24 -4.36 -20.97 23.85
C ARG A 24 -2.90 -21.15 24.30
N GLN A 25 -2.14 -20.05 24.32
CA GLN A 25 -1.13 -19.79 25.34
C GLN A 25 -0.86 -18.28 25.39
N GLY A 26 -0.99 -17.72 26.60
CA GLY A 26 -1.01 -16.29 26.84
C GLY A 26 0.38 -15.67 26.98
N TYR A 27 0.45 -14.38 26.65
CA TYR A 27 1.46 -13.48 27.18
C TYR A 27 0.75 -12.23 27.68
N PHE A 28 0.80 -12.05 29.00
CA PHE A 28 0.47 -10.80 29.68
C PHE A 28 1.56 -9.77 29.40
N TYR A 29 1.18 -8.53 29.14
CA TYR A 29 2.04 -7.38 29.39
C TYR A 29 1.23 -6.31 30.12
N ASP A 30 1.36 -6.31 31.45
CA ASP A 30 1.15 -5.15 32.29
C ASP A 30 2.41 -4.28 32.21
N ASN A 31 2.30 -3.01 31.79
CA ASN A 31 3.07 -1.93 32.39
C ASN A 31 2.52 -0.55 32.02
N PRO A 32 2.17 0.30 32.99
CA PRO A 32 1.82 1.70 32.76
C PRO A 32 3.09 2.56 32.86
N LEU A 33 3.50 3.21 31.77
CA LEU A 33 4.56 4.23 31.87
C LEU A 33 3.95 5.61 32.07
N VAL A 34 4.07 6.03 33.33
CA VAL A 34 3.86 7.37 33.89
C VAL A 34 4.79 8.37 33.21
N PHE A 35 4.23 9.50 32.75
CA PHE A 35 5.00 10.66 32.30
C PHE A 35 5.72 11.33 33.49
N GLY A 36 6.98 10.97 33.70
CA GLY A 36 7.88 11.71 34.58
C GLY A 36 8.58 12.84 33.82
N ARG A 37 8.22 14.09 34.12
CA ARG A 37 9.02 15.26 33.75
C ARG A 37 10.37 15.19 34.45
N ASN A 38 11.47 15.02 33.73
CA ASN A 38 12.76 15.59 34.10
C ASN A 38 13.73 15.67 32.91
N SER A 39 14.54 16.70 33.00
CA SER A 39 15.26 17.42 31.95
C SER A 39 16.59 16.80 31.50
N ARG A 40 16.99 17.14 30.27
CA ARG A 40 18.34 17.03 29.65
C ARG A 40 18.75 15.68 29.06
N GLN A 41 18.06 15.26 28.00
CA GLN A 41 18.73 14.71 26.83
C GLN A 41 18.32 15.57 25.64
N ARG A 42 19.27 16.31 25.06
CA ARG A 42 19.08 16.94 23.74
C ARG A 42 19.02 15.79 22.74
N THR A 43 17.85 15.21 22.54
CA THR A 43 17.51 14.53 21.29
C THR A 43 17.66 15.61 20.23
N GLN A 44 18.65 15.51 19.34
CA GLN A 44 18.68 16.32 18.14
C GLN A 44 17.40 16.01 17.37
N ILE A 45 16.39 16.85 17.55
CA ILE A 45 15.27 16.95 16.65
C ILE A 45 15.89 17.45 15.35
N ILE A 46 16.19 16.52 14.43
CA ILE A 46 16.51 16.86 13.05
C ILE A 46 15.33 17.73 12.59
N GLN A 47 15.59 19.00 12.24
CA GLN A 47 14.53 19.86 11.73
C GLN A 47 13.91 19.16 10.51
N GLU A 48 12.57 19.03 10.48
CA GLU A 48 11.83 18.30 9.44
C GLU A 48 12.14 18.80 8.01
N THR A 49 12.67 20.02 7.89
CA THR A 49 13.10 20.64 6.63
C THR A 49 14.34 19.99 5.99
N ASP A 50 15.18 19.28 6.74
CA ASP A 50 16.44 18.70 6.22
C ASP A 50 16.30 17.25 5.72
N LEU A 51 15.22 16.55 6.09
CA LEU A 51 15.03 15.11 5.79
C LEU A 51 14.77 14.81 4.30
N PHE A 52 14.42 15.84 3.52
CA PHE A 52 14.02 15.72 2.12
C PHE A 52 14.98 16.43 1.15
N GLN A 53 16.07 17.01 1.67
CA GLN A 53 16.99 17.86 0.89
C GLN A 53 18.32 17.18 0.54
N ARG A 54 18.52 15.91 0.89
CA ARG A 54 19.66 15.14 0.40
C ARG A 54 19.42 13.64 0.48
N PRO A 55 20.03 12.85 -0.42
CA PRO A 55 20.09 11.42 -0.26
C PRO A 55 20.80 11.13 1.05
N ILE A 56 20.24 10.23 1.85
CA ILE A 56 20.93 9.80 3.05
C ILE A 56 22.17 9.02 2.64
N THR A 57 22.09 8.24 1.56
CA THR A 57 23.11 7.34 0.98
C THR A 57 24.10 7.99 0.00
N ASN A 58 25.27 7.36 -0.17
CA ASN A 58 26.15 7.60 -1.32
C ASN A 58 25.74 6.70 -2.51
N ALA A 59 26.38 6.89 -3.67
CA ALA A 59 26.04 6.15 -4.89
C ALA A 59 26.21 4.62 -4.75
N ILE A 60 27.30 4.17 -4.12
CA ILE A 60 27.56 2.74 -3.89
C ILE A 60 26.46 2.13 -3.01
N GLU A 61 26.09 2.84 -1.93
CA GLU A 61 25.02 2.40 -1.04
C GLU A 61 23.69 2.31 -1.79
N GLN A 62 23.37 3.29 -2.67
CA GLN A 62 22.14 3.28 -3.48
C GLN A 62 22.02 2.05 -4.38
N GLU A 63 23.10 1.64 -5.03
CA GLU A 63 23.14 0.42 -5.87
C GLU A 63 22.89 -0.87 -5.06
N THR A 64 23.10 -0.84 -3.75
CA THR A 64 22.88 -2.02 -2.88
C THR A 64 21.49 -2.09 -2.23
N ILE A 65 20.71 -1.00 -2.24
CA ILE A 65 19.43 -0.93 -1.52
C ILE A 65 18.45 -1.97 -2.05
N LEU A 66 18.36 -2.13 -3.37
CA LEU A 66 17.42 -3.05 -4.00
C LEU A 66 17.61 -4.50 -3.54
N HIS A 67 18.85 -4.93 -3.30
CA HIS A 67 19.16 -6.32 -2.97
C HIS A 67 19.40 -6.57 -1.49
N THR A 68 19.27 -5.53 -0.65
CA THR A 68 19.52 -5.66 0.79
C THR A 68 18.43 -6.53 1.44
N PRO A 69 18.77 -7.69 2.02
CA PRO A 69 17.81 -8.54 2.71
C PRO A 69 17.40 -7.93 4.04
N CYS A 70 16.19 -8.26 4.49
CA CYS A 70 15.69 -7.83 5.79
C CYS A 70 14.86 -8.93 6.46
N ASN A 71 14.61 -8.79 7.75
CA ASN A 71 13.67 -9.63 8.47
C ASN A 71 12.23 -9.24 8.09
N GLY A 72 11.78 -9.72 6.94
CA GLY A 72 10.50 -9.37 6.33
C GLY A 72 9.29 -9.66 7.24
N LYS A 73 9.35 -10.72 8.06
CA LYS A 73 8.28 -11.06 9.02
C LYS A 73 8.17 -10.03 10.15
N LEU A 74 9.30 -9.65 10.76
CA LEU A 74 9.30 -8.65 11.83
C LEU A 74 8.89 -7.28 11.27
N LEU A 75 9.43 -6.91 10.11
CA LEU A 75 9.12 -5.64 9.49
C LEU A 75 7.66 -5.57 9.00
N GLY A 76 7.15 -6.66 8.44
CA GLY A 76 5.74 -6.81 8.07
C GLY A 76 4.81 -6.62 9.27
N ASN A 77 5.15 -7.19 10.43
CA ASN A 77 4.39 -6.97 11.66
C ASN A 77 4.36 -5.50 12.09
N ILE A 78 5.50 -4.80 12.04
CA ILE A 78 5.59 -3.37 12.38
C ILE A 78 4.64 -2.56 11.49
N PHE A 79 4.75 -2.72 10.16
CA PHE A 79 3.93 -1.95 9.22
C PHE A 79 2.45 -2.30 9.30
N LEU A 80 2.09 -3.58 9.41
CA LEU A 80 0.69 -3.98 9.52
C LEU A 80 0.05 -3.53 10.83
N GLU A 81 0.80 -3.46 11.93
CA GLU A 81 0.27 -2.92 13.19
C GLU A 81 0.12 -1.39 13.12
N ALA A 82 1.08 -0.68 12.51
CA ALA A 82 0.95 0.74 12.23
C ALA A 82 -0.28 1.05 11.37
N ALA A 83 -0.52 0.26 10.30
CA ALA A 83 -1.69 0.39 9.45
C ALA A 83 -3.01 0.19 10.22
N LYS A 84 -3.09 -0.81 11.11
CA LYS A 84 -4.26 -1.02 11.98
C LYS A 84 -4.51 0.14 12.93
N ASN A 85 -3.45 0.69 13.52
CA ASN A 85 -3.56 1.81 14.45
C ASN A 85 -4.04 3.08 13.73
N LEU A 86 -3.48 3.38 12.55
CA LEU A 86 -3.97 4.45 11.68
C LEU A 86 -5.41 4.22 11.22
N PHE A 87 -5.79 2.98 10.91
CA PHE A 87 -7.16 2.66 10.55
C PHE A 87 -8.13 2.94 11.71
N ARG A 88 -7.78 2.54 12.94
CA ARG A 88 -8.59 2.79 14.14
C ARG A 88 -8.79 4.27 14.46
N LEU A 89 -7.88 5.14 14.00
CA LEU A 89 -8.00 6.58 14.18
C LEU A 89 -9.17 7.20 13.38
N GLY A 90 -9.53 6.63 12.22
CA GLY A 90 -10.48 7.27 11.29
C GLY A 90 -10.05 8.68 10.90
N ASP A 91 -10.99 9.61 10.81
CA ASP A 91 -10.79 11.03 10.42
C ASP A 91 -10.17 11.90 11.55
N SER A 92 -9.35 11.30 12.40
CA SER A 92 -8.68 12.00 13.51
C SER A 92 -7.62 12.99 13.00
N SER A 93 -7.30 13.99 13.84
CA SER A 93 -6.35 15.06 13.51
C SER A 93 -4.99 14.55 13.00
N THR A 94 -4.40 15.33 12.09
CA THR A 94 -3.06 15.12 11.53
C THR A 94 -2.00 14.87 12.61
N ASP A 95 -2.13 15.50 13.78
CA ASP A 95 -1.19 15.33 14.89
C ASP A 95 -1.15 13.89 15.43
N LYS A 96 -2.30 13.21 15.55
CA LYS A 96 -2.34 11.81 15.97
C LYS A 96 -1.75 10.89 14.92
N GLN A 97 -1.96 11.20 13.64
CA GLN A 97 -1.34 10.45 12.55
C GLN A 97 0.19 10.57 12.64
N ARG A 98 0.71 11.79 12.84
CA ARG A 98 2.14 12.04 13.04
C ARG A 98 2.70 11.24 14.22
N GLU A 99 1.96 11.14 15.33
CA GLU A 99 2.38 10.37 16.49
C GLU A 99 2.56 8.87 16.17
N PHE A 100 1.60 8.24 15.48
CA PHE A 100 1.75 6.82 15.08
C PHE A 100 2.88 6.61 14.07
N ILE A 101 3.04 7.53 13.12
CA ILE A 101 4.13 7.47 12.14
C ILE A 101 5.47 7.62 12.85
N HIS A 102 5.57 8.55 13.81
CA HIS A 102 6.76 8.72 14.64
C HIS A 102 7.06 7.47 15.46
N GLN A 103 6.05 6.86 16.09
CA GLN A 103 6.22 5.60 16.83
C GLN A 103 6.71 4.47 15.91
N THR A 104 6.17 4.36 14.70
CA THR A 104 6.62 3.38 13.69
C THR A 104 8.11 3.57 13.35
N VAL A 105 8.54 4.83 13.21
CA VAL A 105 9.96 5.16 12.98
C VAL A 105 10.82 4.76 14.17
N LEU A 106 10.38 5.04 15.40
CA LEU A 106 11.10 4.61 16.61
C LEU A 106 11.22 3.09 16.69
N ASP A 107 10.17 2.35 16.39
CA ASP A 107 10.16 0.88 16.41
C ASP A 107 11.18 0.31 15.42
N ILE A 108 11.27 0.88 14.21
CA ILE A 108 12.29 0.52 13.21
C ILE A 108 13.69 0.81 13.74
N GLN A 109 13.93 1.99 14.31
CA GLN A 109 15.25 2.39 14.81
C GLN A 109 15.71 1.54 16.00
N GLN A 110 14.80 1.23 16.94
CA GLN A 110 15.09 0.41 18.12
C GLN A 110 15.35 -1.05 17.75
N GLN A 111 14.67 -1.57 16.73
CA GLN A 111 14.78 -2.96 16.30
C GLN A 111 15.75 -3.15 15.11
N ARG A 112 16.49 -2.13 14.68
CA ARG A 112 17.34 -2.13 13.47
C ARG A 112 18.23 -3.37 13.32
N HIS A 113 18.89 -3.83 14.37
CA HIS A 113 19.79 -5.00 14.32
C HIS A 113 19.04 -6.35 14.26
N LYS A 114 17.72 -6.36 14.54
CA LYS A 114 16.84 -7.51 14.33
C LYS A 114 16.17 -7.47 12.95
N LEU A 115 16.06 -6.28 12.38
CA LEU A 115 15.43 -6.00 11.09
C LEU A 115 16.42 -6.14 9.93
N PHE A 116 17.66 -5.71 10.14
CA PHE A 116 18.69 -5.63 9.13
C PHE A 116 19.97 -6.27 9.64
N PHE A 117 20.73 -6.82 8.70
CA PHE A 117 22.02 -7.44 8.94
C PHE A 117 23.10 -6.57 8.30
N ASP A 118 24.24 -6.42 8.96
CA ASP A 118 25.35 -5.68 8.37
C ASP A 118 25.84 -6.42 7.11
N GLN A 119 25.88 -5.68 6.00
CA GLN A 119 26.43 -6.14 4.73
C GLN A 119 27.70 -5.36 4.40
N ALA A 120 28.48 -5.86 3.42
CA ALA A 120 29.75 -5.26 3.03
C ALA A 120 29.65 -3.75 2.71
N ASN A 121 28.51 -3.33 2.14
CA ASN A 121 28.29 -1.96 1.66
C ASN A 121 27.12 -1.25 2.35
N LEU A 122 26.40 -1.90 3.26
CA LEU A 122 25.24 -1.29 3.93
C LEU A 122 25.07 -1.82 5.35
N SER A 123 25.19 -0.94 6.33
CA SER A 123 24.99 -1.31 7.74
C SER A 123 23.50 -1.41 8.10
N ALA A 124 23.21 -2.10 9.20
CA ALA A 124 21.86 -2.17 9.75
C ALA A 124 21.33 -0.78 10.16
N GLU A 125 22.21 0.10 10.66
CA GLU A 125 21.87 1.49 10.95
C GLU A 125 21.48 2.23 9.67
N ARG A 126 22.27 2.08 8.61
CA ARG A 126 22.03 2.73 7.32
C ARG A 126 20.73 2.27 6.68
N SER A 127 20.47 0.97 6.71
CA SER A 127 19.23 0.35 6.23
C SER A 127 18.01 0.92 6.96
N ALA A 128 18.09 1.07 8.29
CA ALA A 128 17.03 1.68 9.08
C ALA A 128 16.85 3.18 8.75
N GLN A 129 17.93 3.93 8.51
CA GLN A 129 17.84 5.34 8.10
C GLN A 129 17.13 5.49 6.74
N ILE A 130 17.48 4.68 5.74
CA ILE A 130 16.83 4.67 4.42
C ILE A 130 15.33 4.38 4.56
N LEU A 131 14.98 3.33 5.29
CA LEU A 131 13.59 2.95 5.46
C LEU A 131 12.79 4.04 6.19
N THR A 132 13.35 4.62 7.26
CA THR A 132 12.68 5.68 8.02
C THR A 132 12.56 6.99 7.24
N GLN A 133 13.48 7.27 6.31
CA GLN A 133 13.35 8.37 5.36
C GLN A 133 12.18 8.13 4.41
N ALA A 134 12.06 6.93 3.83
CA ALA A 134 10.94 6.58 2.95
C ALA A 134 9.59 6.68 3.68
N VAL A 135 9.50 6.17 4.91
CA VAL A 135 8.31 6.28 5.77
C VAL A 135 7.91 7.74 5.96
N ARG A 136 8.86 8.60 6.39
CA ARG A 136 8.58 10.02 6.64
C ARG A 136 8.21 10.77 5.36
N TYR A 137 8.86 10.46 4.25
CA TYR A 137 8.60 11.11 2.96
C TYR A 137 7.22 10.79 2.43
N ALA A 138 6.86 9.49 2.37
CA ALA A 138 5.52 9.08 1.97
C ALA A 138 4.45 9.64 2.90
N ALA A 139 4.68 9.55 4.22
CA ALA A 139 3.78 10.08 5.23
C ALA A 139 3.49 11.57 5.08
N LYS A 140 4.52 12.36 4.78
CA LYS A 140 4.39 13.81 4.65
C LYS A 140 3.56 14.19 3.43
N LEU A 141 3.75 13.49 2.31
CA LEU A 141 3.05 13.79 1.06
C LEU A 141 1.58 13.35 1.07
N HIS A 142 1.28 12.30 1.85
CA HIS A 142 -0.07 11.78 2.03
C HIS A 142 -0.78 12.33 3.30
N GLU A 143 -0.18 13.30 4.00
CA GLU A 143 -0.65 13.79 5.31
C GLU A 143 -2.10 14.28 5.31
N ASN A 144 -2.54 14.90 4.21
CA ASN A 144 -3.90 15.45 4.07
C ASN A 144 -4.79 14.60 3.15
N GLN A 145 -4.38 13.35 2.88
CA GLN A 145 -5.10 12.45 2.01
C GLN A 145 -5.78 11.34 2.81
N ASN A 146 -6.99 11.00 2.40
CA ASN A 146 -7.79 9.93 2.98
C ASN A 146 -7.89 8.77 2.00
N HIS A 147 -7.81 7.54 2.51
CA HIS A 147 -8.02 6.31 1.76
C HIS A 147 -9.41 5.73 2.00
N GLY A 148 -10.13 5.47 0.90
CA GLY A 148 -11.44 4.81 0.94
C GLY A 148 -12.56 5.63 1.58
N PRO A 149 -13.77 5.03 1.73
CA PRO A 149 -14.95 5.72 2.25
C PRO A 149 -14.92 5.95 3.76
N TYR A 150 -14.00 5.30 4.49
CA TYR A 150 -13.90 5.41 5.94
C TYR A 150 -13.10 6.64 6.39
N HIS A 151 -12.63 7.47 5.44
CA HIS A 151 -11.73 8.58 5.73
C HIS A 151 -10.52 8.15 6.58
N SER A 152 -10.07 6.90 6.44
CA SER A 152 -8.83 6.47 7.10
C SER A 152 -7.67 7.24 6.47
N PRO A 153 -6.64 7.61 7.25
CA PRO A 153 -5.44 8.21 6.70
C PRO A 153 -4.89 7.40 5.53
N TYR A 154 -4.44 8.05 4.46
CA TYR A 154 -3.83 7.34 3.33
C TYR A 154 -2.59 6.54 3.74
N ASN A 155 -1.95 6.95 4.84
CA ASN A 155 -0.88 6.20 5.51
C ASN A 155 -1.26 4.76 5.90
N THR A 156 -2.55 4.46 6.12
CA THR A 156 -3.02 3.07 6.30
C THR A 156 -2.75 2.21 5.07
N HIS A 157 -2.94 2.76 3.87
CA HIS A 157 -2.72 2.06 2.62
C HIS A 157 -1.24 1.75 2.39
N ILE A 158 -0.39 2.78 2.46
CA ILE A 158 1.05 2.62 2.18
C ILE A 158 1.71 1.62 3.15
N PHE A 159 1.33 1.63 4.43
CA PHE A 159 1.86 0.68 5.41
C PHE A 159 1.28 -0.72 5.22
N SER A 160 0.02 -0.86 4.80
CA SER A 160 -0.56 -2.17 4.48
C SER A 160 0.18 -2.82 3.31
N VAL A 161 0.42 -2.06 2.24
CA VAL A 161 1.13 -2.56 1.03
C VAL A 161 2.58 -2.92 1.37
N ALA A 162 3.31 -2.03 2.06
CA ALA A 162 4.68 -2.30 2.50
C ALA A 162 4.77 -3.52 3.44
N GLY A 163 3.80 -3.67 4.37
CA GLY A 163 3.73 -4.81 5.27
C GLY A 163 3.45 -6.14 4.57
N ILE A 164 2.62 -6.13 3.52
CA ILE A 164 2.38 -7.31 2.68
C ILE A 164 3.66 -7.69 1.91
N VAL A 165 4.32 -6.73 1.27
CA VAL A 165 5.59 -6.94 0.54
C VAL A 165 6.66 -7.50 1.47
N ALA A 166 6.82 -6.94 2.66
CA ALA A 166 7.77 -7.42 3.66
C ALA A 166 7.51 -8.87 4.07
N ASN A 167 6.24 -9.23 4.33
CA ASN A 167 5.87 -10.60 4.70
C ASN A 167 6.09 -11.63 3.58
N GLN A 168 6.20 -11.20 2.32
CA GLN A 168 6.52 -12.07 1.19
C GLN A 168 8.03 -12.14 0.89
N GLY A 169 8.87 -11.59 1.77
CA GLY A 169 10.32 -11.63 1.61
C GLY A 169 10.87 -10.55 0.69
N GLY A 170 10.13 -9.46 0.45
CA GLY A 170 10.65 -8.30 -0.26
C GLY A 170 11.92 -7.74 0.38
N SER A 171 12.88 -7.34 -0.43
CA SER A 171 14.09 -6.65 0.00
C SER A 171 13.80 -5.26 0.57
N LEU A 172 14.78 -4.65 1.23
CA LEU A 172 14.69 -3.25 1.69
C LEU A 172 14.23 -2.33 0.56
N GLY A 173 14.86 -2.38 -0.61
CA GLY A 173 14.47 -1.52 -1.74
C GLY A 173 13.07 -1.81 -2.28
N THR A 174 12.61 -3.06 -2.27
CA THR A 174 11.23 -3.38 -2.68
C THR A 174 10.21 -2.82 -1.68
N ILE A 175 10.52 -2.89 -0.38
CA ILE A 175 9.68 -2.33 0.68
C ILE A 175 9.66 -0.80 0.63
N VAL A 176 10.82 -0.18 0.34
CA VAL A 176 10.89 1.27 0.11
C VAL A 176 10.04 1.64 -1.11
N ALA A 177 10.17 0.93 -2.23
CA ALA A 177 9.33 1.18 -3.40
C ALA A 177 7.83 1.00 -3.09
N ALA A 178 7.46 0.01 -2.27
CA ALA A 178 6.09 -0.19 -1.81
C ALA A 178 5.54 1.00 -1.00
N LEU A 179 6.36 1.64 -0.16
CA LEU A 179 5.96 2.85 0.57
C LEU A 179 5.75 4.05 -0.36
N LEU A 180 6.42 4.07 -1.51
CA LEU A 180 6.48 5.20 -2.43
C LEU A 180 5.60 5.04 -3.70
N HIS A 181 5.01 3.86 -3.90
CA HIS A 181 4.50 3.41 -5.20
C HIS A 181 3.41 4.30 -5.82
N ASP A 182 2.61 4.98 -4.99
CA ASP A 182 1.52 5.84 -5.43
C ASP A 182 1.91 7.32 -5.51
N LEU A 183 3.07 7.72 -4.96
CA LEU A 183 3.40 9.13 -4.81
C LEU A 183 3.40 9.91 -6.13
N VAL A 184 3.88 9.30 -7.22
CA VAL A 184 3.90 9.95 -8.53
C VAL A 184 2.48 10.14 -9.07
N GLU A 185 1.61 9.15 -8.88
CA GLU A 185 0.22 9.18 -9.36
C GLU A 185 -0.63 10.16 -8.52
N ASP A 186 -0.55 10.06 -7.19
CA ASP A 186 -1.39 10.83 -6.27
C ASP A 186 -0.96 12.30 -6.13
N THR A 187 0.33 12.60 -6.27
CA THR A 187 0.79 14.01 -6.28
C THR A 187 0.69 14.64 -7.66
N GLY A 188 0.52 13.82 -8.71
CA GLY A 188 0.38 14.29 -10.07
C GLY A 188 1.56 15.14 -10.54
N ASP A 189 2.79 14.77 -10.17
CA ASP A 189 4.02 15.49 -10.55
C ASP A 189 5.15 14.53 -10.96
N LEU A 190 5.62 14.63 -12.21
CA LEU A 190 6.77 13.83 -12.68
C LEU A 190 8.07 14.20 -11.98
N LYS A 191 8.19 15.41 -11.42
CA LYS A 191 9.35 15.77 -10.59
C LYS A 191 9.48 14.87 -9.38
N ARG A 192 8.36 14.32 -8.89
CA ARG A 192 8.33 13.33 -7.80
C ARG A 192 9.19 12.11 -8.13
N LEU A 193 9.14 11.65 -9.38
CA LEU A 193 9.95 10.52 -9.81
C LEU A 193 11.44 10.85 -9.77
N SER A 194 11.83 12.04 -10.25
CA SER A 194 13.21 12.50 -10.17
C SER A 194 13.70 12.67 -8.73
N GLU A 195 12.85 13.18 -7.84
CA GLU A 195 13.15 13.27 -6.40
C GLU A 195 13.36 11.89 -5.78
N ILE A 196 12.50 10.92 -6.09
CA ILE A 196 12.62 9.54 -5.59
C ILE A 196 13.91 8.90 -6.10
N THR A 197 14.20 9.02 -7.40
CA THR A 197 15.45 8.52 -7.98
C THR A 197 16.67 9.14 -7.30
N TRP A 198 16.63 10.44 -7.03
CA TRP A 198 17.73 11.12 -6.37
C TRP A 198 17.90 10.68 -4.92
N LEU A 199 16.82 10.61 -4.13
CA LEU A 199 16.86 10.24 -2.72
C LEU A 199 17.22 8.78 -2.49
N PHE A 200 16.67 7.88 -3.30
CA PHE A 200 16.68 6.43 -3.04
C PHE A 200 17.41 5.60 -4.10
N GLY A 201 17.87 6.22 -5.19
CA GLY A 201 18.58 5.54 -6.27
C GLY A 201 17.71 5.16 -7.46
N GLU A 202 18.37 4.81 -8.56
CA GLU A 202 17.74 4.54 -9.85
C GLU A 202 16.80 3.34 -9.82
N ASP A 203 17.18 2.26 -9.14
CA ASP A 203 16.36 1.05 -9.04
C ASP A 203 15.00 1.29 -8.38
N ILE A 204 14.98 2.05 -7.28
CA ILE A 204 13.73 2.37 -6.58
C ILE A 204 12.88 3.30 -7.45
N GLY A 205 13.49 4.30 -8.09
CA GLY A 205 12.79 5.15 -9.06
C GLY A 205 12.17 4.34 -10.20
N ARG A 206 12.90 3.37 -10.76
CA ARG A 206 12.44 2.47 -11.81
C ARG A 206 11.23 1.64 -11.38
N ILE A 207 11.25 1.08 -10.17
CA ILE A 207 10.13 0.31 -9.62
C ILE A 207 8.90 1.21 -9.41
N VAL A 208 9.09 2.39 -8.81
CA VAL A 208 7.99 3.35 -8.60
C VAL A 208 7.41 3.83 -9.94
N SER A 209 8.25 4.15 -10.93
CA SER A 209 7.79 4.47 -12.28
C SER A 209 6.99 3.32 -12.91
N GLY A 210 7.41 2.08 -12.67
CA GLY A 210 6.69 0.88 -13.09
C GLY A 210 5.42 0.61 -12.29
N CYS A 211 5.22 1.27 -11.15
CA CYS A 211 3.96 1.25 -10.42
C CYS A 211 3.02 2.38 -10.87
N SER A 212 3.55 3.52 -11.28
CA SER A 212 2.78 4.71 -11.67
C SER A 212 2.71 4.93 -13.19
N PHE A 213 2.79 3.86 -14.00
CA PHE A 213 2.80 3.96 -15.48
C PHE A 213 1.60 4.73 -16.05
N GLU A 214 0.48 4.76 -15.34
CA GLU A 214 -0.71 5.52 -15.71
C GLU A 214 -0.48 7.02 -15.81
N TYR A 215 0.46 7.53 -15.04
CA TYR A 215 0.79 8.95 -14.96
C TYR A 215 2.02 9.27 -15.84
N VAL A 216 2.96 8.32 -15.94
CA VAL A 216 4.22 8.51 -16.69
C VAL A 216 4.04 8.36 -18.20
N ASP A 217 3.18 7.45 -18.68
CA ASP A 217 3.04 7.20 -20.12
C ASP A 217 2.10 8.24 -20.78
N PRO A 218 2.59 9.06 -21.74
CA PRO A 218 1.79 10.10 -22.41
C PRO A 218 0.54 9.57 -23.11
N LEU A 219 0.52 8.27 -23.46
CA LEU A 219 -0.65 7.59 -24.01
C LEU A 219 -1.81 7.48 -23.02
N PHE A 220 -1.66 7.95 -21.77
CA PHE A 220 -2.71 8.12 -20.75
C PHE A 220 -3.22 9.57 -20.56
N ARG A 221 -2.72 10.56 -21.33
CA ARG A 221 -3.11 11.99 -21.23
C ARG A 221 -4.10 12.49 -22.29
N ILE A 222 -4.67 11.61 -23.13
CA ILE A 222 -5.56 11.97 -24.25
C ILE A 222 -7.04 11.99 -23.79
N PRO A 223 -7.75 13.14 -23.85
CA PRO A 223 -9.12 13.25 -23.35
C PRO A 223 -10.17 12.76 -24.38
N ARG A 224 -10.75 11.58 -24.18
CA ARG A 224 -12.05 11.15 -24.79
C ARG A 224 -12.84 10.28 -23.81
N GLU A 225 -14.17 10.27 -23.86
CA GLU A 225 -14.99 9.53 -22.87
C GLU A 225 -14.83 7.99 -22.95
N THR A 226 -14.54 7.45 -24.14
CA THR A 226 -14.18 6.04 -24.37
C THR A 226 -12.74 5.68 -23.96
N TYR A 227 -11.97 6.68 -23.54
CA TYR A 227 -10.56 6.53 -23.21
C TYR A 227 -10.32 5.78 -21.91
N TRP A 228 -11.21 5.87 -20.92
CA TRP A 228 -10.96 5.22 -19.63
C TRP A 228 -10.84 3.70 -19.77
N VAL A 229 -11.71 3.08 -20.59
CA VAL A 229 -11.64 1.64 -20.85
C VAL A 229 -10.37 1.28 -21.64
N SER A 230 -9.99 2.13 -22.59
CA SER A 230 -8.74 1.98 -23.35
C SER A 230 -7.51 2.11 -22.44
N LYS A 231 -7.54 3.07 -21.50
CA LYS A 231 -6.58 3.26 -20.41
C LYS A 231 -6.50 1.98 -19.57
N GLN A 232 -7.60 1.45 -19.06
CA GLN A 232 -7.58 0.18 -18.31
C GLN A 232 -7.01 -1.00 -19.13
N ARG A 233 -7.39 -1.15 -20.40
CA ARG A 233 -6.84 -2.20 -21.27
C ARG A 233 -5.33 -2.03 -21.48
N LEU A 234 -4.85 -0.80 -21.64
CA LEU A 234 -3.41 -0.51 -21.71
C LEU A 234 -2.70 -0.90 -20.41
N MET A 235 -3.29 -0.61 -19.24
CA MET A 235 -2.72 -1.05 -17.94
C MET A 235 -2.63 -2.57 -17.85
N LEU A 236 -3.69 -3.28 -18.23
CA LEU A 236 -3.71 -4.74 -18.23
C LEU A 236 -2.61 -5.29 -19.15
N ARG A 237 -2.45 -4.70 -20.34
CA ARG A 237 -1.37 -5.05 -21.25
C ARG A 237 0.01 -4.80 -20.64
N ARG A 238 0.24 -3.62 -20.06
CA ARG A 238 1.52 -3.28 -19.38
C ARG A 238 1.82 -4.24 -18.24
N LEU A 239 0.81 -4.60 -17.43
CA LEU A 239 0.95 -5.58 -16.37
C LEU A 239 1.32 -6.97 -16.92
N ALA A 240 0.68 -7.39 -18.01
CA ALA A 240 0.94 -8.68 -18.65
C ALA A 240 2.30 -8.76 -19.36
N GLU A 241 2.83 -7.62 -19.81
CA GLU A 241 4.16 -7.50 -20.43
C GLU A 241 5.29 -7.28 -19.40
N ASN A 242 4.96 -6.92 -18.16
CA ASN A 242 5.95 -6.66 -17.12
C ASN A 242 6.62 -7.95 -16.65
N ARG A 243 7.94 -7.93 -16.50
CA ARG A 243 8.76 -9.07 -16.05
C ARG A 243 9.57 -8.76 -14.80
N ASP A 244 9.45 -7.55 -14.25
CA ASP A 244 10.13 -7.17 -13.03
C ASP A 244 9.39 -7.70 -11.81
N GLU A 245 10.04 -8.57 -11.06
CA GLU A 245 9.48 -9.23 -9.88
C GLU A 245 9.14 -8.26 -8.74
N HIS A 246 9.88 -7.16 -8.60
CA HIS A 246 9.64 -6.15 -7.56
C HIS A 246 8.37 -5.35 -7.88
N ILE A 247 8.19 -4.94 -9.14
CA ILE A 247 6.98 -4.25 -9.59
C ILE A 247 5.76 -5.18 -9.45
N LEU A 248 5.90 -6.44 -9.88
CA LEU A 248 4.82 -7.44 -9.78
C LEU A 248 4.44 -7.70 -8.32
N LEU A 249 5.43 -7.80 -7.42
CA LEU A 249 5.19 -7.99 -5.99
C LEU A 249 4.42 -6.80 -5.38
N VAL A 250 4.86 -5.56 -5.67
CA VAL A 250 4.20 -4.34 -5.19
C VAL A 250 2.78 -4.23 -5.76
N LYS A 251 2.58 -4.41 -7.07
CA LYS A 251 1.25 -4.36 -7.71
C LYS A 251 0.30 -5.43 -7.18
N THR A 252 0.80 -6.61 -6.84
CA THR A 252 -0.01 -7.67 -6.25
C THR A 252 -0.43 -7.32 -4.82
N ALA A 253 0.49 -6.79 -4.01
CA ALA A 253 0.21 -6.34 -2.65
C ALA A 253 -0.81 -5.18 -2.62
N ASP A 254 -0.64 -4.20 -3.51
CA ASP A 254 -1.58 -3.10 -3.74
C ASP A 254 -2.98 -3.64 -4.11
N LEU A 255 -3.08 -4.53 -5.11
CA LEU A 255 -4.35 -5.11 -5.51
C LEU A 255 -5.04 -5.90 -4.38
N ILE A 256 -4.28 -6.63 -3.57
CA ILE A 256 -4.81 -7.33 -2.38
C ILE A 256 -5.41 -6.32 -1.43
N HIS A 257 -4.66 -5.28 -1.06
CA HIS A 257 -5.14 -4.31 -0.08
C HIS A 257 -6.36 -3.53 -0.60
N ASN A 258 -6.37 -3.11 -1.88
CA ASN A 258 -7.52 -2.48 -2.51
C ASN A 258 -8.77 -3.38 -2.54
N THR A 259 -8.58 -4.67 -2.78
CA THR A 259 -9.66 -5.66 -2.76
C THR A 259 -10.20 -5.86 -1.34
N GLU A 260 -9.33 -5.93 -0.34
CA GLU A 260 -9.69 -6.03 1.08
C GLU A 260 -10.43 -4.77 1.57
N SER A 261 -9.95 -3.58 1.21
CA SER A 261 -10.63 -2.30 1.48
C SER A 261 -12.01 -2.22 0.83
N THR A 262 -12.15 -2.76 -0.38
CA THR A 262 -13.46 -2.85 -1.06
C THR A 262 -14.39 -3.83 -0.34
N LEU A 263 -13.91 -5.01 0.04
CA LEU A 263 -14.68 -5.98 0.82
C LEU A 263 -15.18 -5.41 2.14
N LEU A 264 -14.32 -4.68 2.86
CA LEU A 264 -14.69 -3.98 4.09
C LEU A 264 -15.78 -2.93 3.81
N SER A 265 -15.62 -2.16 2.75
CA SER A 265 -16.60 -1.14 2.35
C SER A 265 -17.97 -1.76 2.00
N LEU A 266 -17.99 -2.90 1.33
CA LEU A 266 -19.23 -3.65 1.07
C LEU A 266 -19.88 -4.15 2.35
N LYS A 267 -19.10 -4.56 3.35
CA LYS A 267 -19.64 -4.98 4.65
C LYS A 267 -20.35 -3.82 5.35
N LEU A 268 -19.83 -2.60 5.22
CA LEU A 268 -20.32 -1.41 5.92
C LEU A 268 -21.47 -0.72 5.17
N HIS A 269 -21.36 -0.59 3.85
CA HIS A 269 -22.27 0.22 3.03
C HIS A 269 -23.13 -0.63 2.09
N GLY A 270 -22.90 -1.94 2.02
CA GLY A 270 -23.59 -2.80 1.07
C GLY A 270 -23.24 -2.49 -0.38
N GLN A 271 -24.15 -2.84 -1.29
CA GLN A 271 -23.92 -2.72 -2.74
C GLN A 271 -23.90 -1.27 -3.25
N SER A 272 -24.47 -0.30 -2.49
CA SER A 272 -24.47 1.12 -2.87
C SER A 272 -23.06 1.70 -2.96
N TYR A 273 -22.07 1.09 -2.27
CA TYR A 273 -20.66 1.46 -2.38
C TYR A 273 -20.17 1.52 -3.83
N TYR A 274 -20.74 0.69 -4.72
CA TYR A 274 -20.34 0.67 -6.12
C TYR A 274 -20.70 1.92 -6.90
N GLN A 275 -21.63 2.75 -6.41
CA GLN A 275 -22.08 3.98 -7.08
C GLN A 275 -20.96 5.03 -7.21
N LYS A 276 -19.93 4.97 -6.35
CA LYS A 276 -18.77 5.87 -6.44
C LYS A 276 -17.87 5.57 -7.65
N PHE A 277 -17.92 4.36 -8.19
CA PHE A 277 -17.03 3.95 -9.27
C PHE A 277 -17.64 4.27 -10.62
N ARG A 278 -16.82 4.81 -11.52
CA ARG A 278 -17.25 5.27 -12.85
C ARG A 278 -17.97 4.21 -13.68
N LEU A 279 -17.51 2.95 -13.67
CA LEU A 279 -18.16 1.84 -14.39
C LEU A 279 -19.10 1.00 -13.51
N GLY A 280 -19.39 1.48 -12.30
CA GLY A 280 -20.18 0.77 -11.31
C GLY A 280 -19.60 -0.58 -10.93
N LYS A 281 -20.47 -1.45 -10.41
CA LYS A 281 -20.13 -2.76 -9.87
C LYS A 281 -19.35 -3.64 -10.84
N MET A 282 -19.91 -3.85 -12.04
CA MET A 282 -19.32 -4.78 -13.00
C MET A 282 -17.95 -4.34 -13.50
N GLY A 283 -17.76 -3.03 -13.72
CA GLY A 283 -16.45 -2.51 -14.13
C GLY A 283 -15.40 -2.62 -13.03
N GLU A 284 -15.77 -2.40 -11.76
CA GLU A 284 -14.85 -2.59 -10.64
C GLU A 284 -14.41 -4.05 -10.52
N LEU A 285 -15.37 -4.98 -10.56
CA LEU A 285 -15.09 -6.41 -10.52
C LEU A 285 -14.24 -6.86 -11.71
N TRP A 286 -14.54 -6.35 -12.91
CA TRP A 286 -13.79 -6.66 -14.12
C TRP A 286 -12.32 -6.23 -14.00
N LYS A 287 -12.04 -5.05 -13.43
CA LYS A 287 -10.67 -4.61 -13.16
C LYS A 287 -9.92 -5.58 -12.26
N CYS A 288 -10.51 -5.98 -11.13
CA CYS A 288 -9.90 -6.90 -10.18
C CYS A 288 -9.66 -8.29 -10.79
N VAL A 289 -10.68 -8.86 -11.44
CA VAL A 289 -10.61 -10.20 -12.04
C VAL A 289 -9.61 -10.23 -13.20
N SER A 290 -9.58 -9.21 -14.06
CA SER A 290 -8.64 -9.16 -15.19
C SER A 290 -7.19 -9.06 -14.71
N ARG A 291 -6.92 -8.28 -13.66
CA ARG A 291 -5.58 -8.22 -13.05
C ARG A 291 -5.19 -9.54 -12.40
N LEU A 292 -6.11 -10.20 -11.68
CA LEU A 292 -5.86 -11.53 -11.13
C LEU A 292 -5.50 -12.53 -12.23
N ASP A 293 -6.29 -12.59 -13.31
CA ASP A 293 -6.06 -13.54 -14.40
C ASP A 293 -4.68 -13.33 -15.04
N ILE A 294 -4.23 -12.07 -15.21
CA ILE A 294 -2.87 -11.76 -15.68
C ILE A 294 -1.81 -12.19 -14.66
N LEU A 295 -1.99 -11.84 -13.38
CA LEU A 295 -1.01 -12.11 -12.33
C LEU A 295 -0.82 -13.63 -12.09
N LYS A 296 -1.84 -14.46 -12.36
CA LYS A 296 -1.73 -15.93 -12.32
C LYS A 296 -0.70 -16.49 -13.30
N GLU A 297 -0.45 -15.78 -14.41
CA GLU A 297 0.50 -16.17 -15.44
C GLU A 297 1.92 -15.59 -15.18
N GLN A 298 2.07 -14.76 -14.14
CA GLN A 298 3.35 -14.15 -13.78
C GLN A 298 4.08 -14.94 -12.68
N ASN A 299 5.38 -14.68 -12.55
CA ASN A 299 6.21 -15.25 -11.49
C ASN A 299 5.99 -14.50 -10.16
N ILE A 300 4.95 -14.86 -9.41
CA ILE A 300 4.59 -14.24 -8.12
C ILE A 300 4.64 -15.30 -7.00
N PRO A 301 5.05 -14.95 -5.77
CA PRO A 301 5.01 -15.87 -4.64
C PRO A 301 3.64 -16.56 -4.49
N SER A 302 3.65 -17.89 -4.41
CA SER A 302 2.41 -18.68 -4.47
C SER A 302 1.43 -18.40 -3.31
N ASP A 303 1.95 -18.08 -2.12
CA ASP A 303 1.13 -17.67 -0.96
C ASP A 303 0.41 -16.35 -1.21
N LEU A 304 1.10 -15.39 -1.83
CA LEU A 304 0.53 -14.10 -2.19
C LEU A 304 -0.56 -14.25 -3.25
N LEU A 305 -0.30 -15.05 -4.29
CA LEU A 305 -1.28 -15.34 -5.33
C LEU A 305 -2.53 -16.02 -4.75
N ARG A 306 -2.37 -17.02 -3.87
CA ARG A 306 -3.51 -17.65 -3.16
C ARG A 306 -4.29 -16.67 -2.29
N ARG A 307 -3.62 -15.69 -1.67
CA ARG A 307 -4.33 -14.62 -0.94
C ARG A 307 -5.13 -13.74 -1.90
N LEU A 308 -4.54 -13.31 -3.01
CA LEU A 308 -5.24 -12.50 -4.01
C LEU A 308 -6.45 -13.24 -4.58
N GLU A 309 -6.30 -14.50 -4.97
CA GLU A 309 -7.39 -15.34 -5.48
C GLU A 309 -8.57 -15.37 -4.51
N ARG A 310 -8.31 -15.68 -3.24
CA ARG A 310 -9.35 -15.70 -2.20
C ARG A 310 -10.03 -14.35 -2.01
N CYS A 311 -9.27 -13.26 -2.02
CA CYS A 311 -9.82 -11.91 -1.88
C CYS A 311 -10.75 -11.56 -3.06
N VAL A 312 -10.31 -11.82 -4.29
CA VAL A 312 -11.09 -11.54 -5.51
C VAL A 312 -12.34 -12.42 -5.61
N GLU A 313 -12.21 -13.72 -5.32
CA GLU A 313 -13.35 -14.65 -5.30
C GLU A 313 -14.38 -14.24 -4.25
N THR A 314 -13.91 -13.86 -3.06
CA THR A 314 -14.78 -13.37 -2.00
C THR A 314 -15.46 -12.07 -2.40
N LEU A 315 -14.73 -11.14 -3.04
CA LEU A 315 -15.28 -9.88 -3.53
C LEU A 315 -16.40 -10.13 -4.54
N VAL A 316 -16.15 -10.96 -5.55
CA VAL A 316 -17.13 -11.30 -6.59
C VAL A 316 -18.37 -11.95 -5.97
N LYS A 317 -18.18 -12.91 -5.05
CA LYS A 317 -19.29 -13.56 -4.35
C LYS A 317 -20.10 -12.59 -3.50
N LYS A 318 -19.43 -11.71 -2.73
CA LYS A 318 -20.09 -10.68 -1.90
C LYS A 318 -20.78 -9.59 -2.71
N SER A 319 -20.47 -9.50 -4.00
CA SER A 319 -21.11 -8.59 -4.97
C SER A 319 -22.32 -9.19 -5.67
N ASN A 320 -22.73 -10.40 -5.27
CA ASN A 320 -23.78 -11.19 -5.90
C ASN A 320 -23.51 -11.43 -7.40
N GLU A 321 -22.24 -11.65 -7.75
CA GLU A 321 -21.79 -11.93 -9.11
C GLU A 321 -21.03 -13.26 -9.17
N SER A 322 -20.72 -13.72 -10.39
CA SER A 322 -19.90 -14.90 -10.63
C SER A 322 -18.64 -14.53 -11.42
N LEU A 323 -17.55 -15.25 -11.24
CA LEU A 323 -16.34 -15.03 -12.05
C LEU A 323 -16.64 -15.14 -13.56
N LYS A 324 -17.56 -16.05 -13.93
CA LYS A 324 -18.01 -16.24 -15.31
C LYS A 324 -18.76 -15.01 -15.86
N SER A 325 -19.62 -14.37 -15.06
CA SER A 325 -20.32 -13.15 -15.49
C SER A 325 -19.35 -11.98 -15.62
N VAL A 326 -18.42 -11.83 -14.67
CA VAL A 326 -17.41 -10.76 -14.68
C VAL A 326 -16.45 -10.90 -15.87
N ARG A 327 -15.98 -12.11 -16.20
CA ARG A 327 -15.09 -12.33 -17.37
C ARG A 327 -15.77 -12.08 -18.72
N ARG A 328 -17.10 -12.21 -18.78
CA ARG A 328 -17.90 -11.93 -20.00
C ARG A 328 -18.26 -10.45 -20.16
N PHE A 329 -18.06 -9.65 -19.12
CA PHE A 329 -18.38 -8.24 -19.15
C PHE A 329 -17.45 -7.49 -20.10
N ASP A 330 -18.02 -6.74 -21.05
CA ASP A 330 -17.25 -5.80 -21.87
C ASP A 330 -17.40 -4.37 -21.32
N PRO A 331 -16.34 -3.80 -20.71
CA PRO A 331 -16.38 -2.43 -20.20
C PRO A 331 -16.65 -1.37 -21.28
N LEU A 332 -16.37 -1.64 -22.56
CA LEU A 332 -16.67 -0.70 -23.65
C LEU A 332 -18.16 -0.51 -23.87
N ILE A 333 -18.95 -1.60 -23.78
CA ILE A 333 -20.40 -1.54 -23.93
C ILE A 333 -20.99 -0.69 -22.80
N GLN A 334 -20.57 -0.93 -21.56
CA GLN A 334 -21.01 -0.16 -20.41
C GLN A 334 -20.62 1.32 -20.51
N ALA A 335 -19.40 1.61 -20.94
CA ALA A 335 -18.94 2.99 -21.11
C ALA A 335 -19.79 3.75 -22.14
N LYS A 336 -20.12 3.13 -23.28
CA LYS A 336 -20.99 3.73 -24.31
C LYS A 336 -22.38 4.05 -23.77
N ILE A 337 -22.98 3.15 -22.98
CA ILE A 337 -24.28 3.37 -22.34
C ILE A 337 -24.22 4.57 -21.39
N LEU A 338 -23.16 4.69 -20.58
CA LEU A 338 -23.02 5.80 -19.64
C LEU A 338 -22.89 7.16 -20.35
N VAL A 339 -22.12 7.24 -21.43
CA VAL A 339 -21.99 8.46 -22.25
C VAL A 339 -23.34 8.87 -22.86
N SER A 340 -24.08 7.90 -23.39
CA SER A 340 -25.40 8.17 -24.00
C SER A 340 -26.43 8.72 -23.00
N ARG A 341 -26.26 8.45 -21.69
CA ARG A 341 -27.16 8.95 -20.63
C ARG A 341 -26.76 10.32 -20.08
N GLN A 342 -25.56 10.80 -20.36
CA GLN A 342 -25.09 12.12 -19.94
C GLN A 342 -25.34 13.20 -21.00
N THR A 343 -25.64 12.78 -22.23
CA THR A 343 -25.90 13.65 -23.39
C THR A 343 -27.40 13.86 -23.66
N THR A 344 -28.25 13.19 -22.90
CA THR A 344 -29.72 13.33 -22.83
C THR A 344 -30.09 13.91 -21.48
#